data_AF-A0A0E4BJJ7-F1
#
_entry.id   AF-A0A0E4BJJ7-F1
#
_cell.length_a   1.000
_cell.length_b   1.000
_cell.length_c   1.000
_cell.angle_alpha   90.00
_cell.angle_beta   90.00
_cell.angle_gamma   90.00
#
_symmetry.space_group_name_H-M   'P 1'
#
loop_
_entity.id
_entity.type
_entity.pdbx_description
1 polymer ?
#
loop_
_entity_poly.entity_id
_entity_poly.type
_entity_poly.pdbx_seq_one_letter_code
_entity_poly.pdbx_strand_id
1 'polypeptide(L)'
;MQSISTIGLDIAKSVFQVHGVDTAGQVVRRIIAWHRSNATSKRLDAIPGVGPALATALVASIADPEAFRSGRDFSAWVGLVPKQNSSGGKDKLGSISKQGDRYLRSLFTAGALAVIRYAKIHGTQHRPWLTALLARRPTKVAAIALANKLARMAWAMMARNEGYKEPAALAA
;
A
#
# COMPACT_ATOMS: atom_id res chain seq x y z
N MET A 1 -2.89 -5.92 27.06
CA MET A 1 -2.55 -6.04 25.62
C MET A 1 -1.44 -5.05 25.31
N GLN A 2 -0.30 -5.48 24.78
CA GLN A 2 0.78 -4.56 24.38
C GLN A 2 0.47 -3.99 22.99
N SER A 3 0.41 -2.67 22.84
CA SER A 3 0.13 -2.00 21.58
C SER A 3 1.40 -1.86 20.73
N ILE A 4 1.38 -2.36 19.49
CA ILE A 4 2.46 -2.14 18.54
C ILE A 4 2.35 -0.69 18.05
N SER A 5 3.34 0.15 18.39
CA SER A 5 3.35 1.56 17.99
C SER A 5 4.09 1.79 16.67
N THR A 6 5.12 0.97 16.40
CA THR A 6 5.98 1.12 15.23
C THR A 6 6.38 -0.25 14.70
N ILE A 7 6.47 -0.41 13.38
CA ILE A 7 7.03 -1.60 12.77
C ILE A 7 8.44 -1.28 12.25
N GLY A 8 9.45 -1.91 12.82
CA GLY A 8 10.84 -1.81 12.40
C GLY A 8 11.18 -2.79 11.28
N LEU A 9 11.87 -2.30 10.25
CA LEU A 9 12.49 -3.13 9.21
C LEU A 9 13.99 -3.20 9.49
N ASP A 10 14.49 -4.35 9.96
CA ASP A 10 15.92 -4.53 10.16
C ASP A 10 16.59 -4.89 8.82
N ILE A 11 17.65 -4.14 8.50
CA ILE A 11 18.47 -4.27 7.27
C ILE A 11 19.84 -4.89 7.56
N ALA A 12 20.10 -5.35 8.79
CA ALA A 12 21.34 -6.05 9.11
C ALA A 12 21.46 -7.38 8.33
N LYS A 13 22.68 -7.60 7.80
CA LYS A 13 23.08 -8.62 6.84
C LYS A 13 22.38 -9.98 7.05
N SER A 14 21.80 -10.50 5.97
CA SER A 14 21.38 -11.89 5.70
C SER A 14 20.00 -12.39 6.17
N VAL A 15 19.22 -11.66 6.98
CA VAL A 15 17.82 -12.05 7.28
C VAL A 15 16.90 -10.83 7.34
N PHE A 16 15.92 -10.75 6.44
CA PHE A 16 14.84 -9.76 6.54
C PHE A 16 13.92 -10.13 7.72
N GLN A 17 14.12 -9.52 8.89
CA GLN A 17 13.20 -9.65 10.01
C GLN A 17 12.41 -8.37 10.21
N VAL A 18 11.08 -8.49 10.11
CA VAL A 18 10.16 -7.41 10.42
C VAL A 18 9.66 -7.64 11.84
N HIS A 19 9.90 -6.67 12.72
CA HIS A 19 9.51 -6.72 14.12
C HIS A 19 8.50 -5.62 14.44
N GLY A 20 7.43 -5.97 15.15
CA GLY A 20 6.59 -4.96 15.80
C GLY A 20 7.28 -4.52 17.07
N VAL A 21 7.57 -3.22 17.20
CA VAL A 21 8.17 -2.64 18.40
C VAL A 21 7.15 -1.81 19.18
N ASP A 22 7.27 -1.81 20.51
CA ASP A 22 6.49 -0.93 21.39
C ASP A 22 7.06 0.49 21.39
N THR A 23 6.41 1.36 22.17
CA THR A 23 6.78 2.76 22.37
C THR A 23 8.16 2.94 23.00
N ALA A 24 8.71 1.89 23.63
CA ALA A 24 10.05 1.85 24.21
C ALA A 24 11.10 1.26 23.24
N GLY A 25 10.70 0.87 22.02
CA GLY A 25 11.57 0.28 21.01
C GLY A 25 11.86 -1.21 21.22
N GLN A 26 11.19 -1.88 22.17
CA GLN A 26 11.36 -3.31 22.39
C GLN A 26 10.62 -4.11 21.33
N VAL A 27 11.25 -5.17 20.82
CA VAL A 27 10.59 -6.10 19.90
C VAL A 27 9.50 -6.88 20.63
N VAL A 28 8.25 -6.54 20.35
CA VAL A 28 7.07 -7.15 20.98
C VAL A 28 6.67 -8.43 20.25
N ARG A 29 6.72 -8.47 18.92
CA ARG A 29 6.34 -9.65 18.11
C ARG A 29 7.07 -9.77 16.77
N ARG A 30 7.31 -11.01 16.34
CA ARG A 30 7.72 -11.36 14.96
C ARG A 30 6.53 -11.23 14.01
N ILE A 31 6.61 -10.31 13.05
CA ILE A 31 5.49 -9.98 12.16
C ILE A 31 5.05 -11.16 11.29
N ILE A 32 5.99 -12.01 10.87
CA ILE A 32 5.67 -13.20 10.07
C ILE A 32 4.76 -14.17 10.84
N ALA A 33 4.98 -14.35 12.14
CA ALA A 33 4.15 -15.26 12.94
C ALA A 33 2.73 -14.72 13.08
N TRP A 34 2.59 -13.43 13.35
CA TRP A 34 1.28 -12.76 13.42
C TRP A 34 0.56 -12.74 12.08
N HIS A 35 1.30 -12.44 11.00
CA HIS A 35 0.77 -12.45 9.64
C HIS A 35 0.16 -13.82 9.29
N ARG A 36 0.85 -14.92 9.61
CA ARG A 36 0.37 -16.29 9.34
C ARG A 36 -0.90 -16.65 10.12
N SER A 37 -1.06 -16.13 11.34
CA SER A 37 -2.24 -16.37 12.18
C SER A 37 -3.43 -15.46 11.85
N ASN A 38 -3.22 -14.35 11.12
CA ASN A 38 -4.28 -13.41 10.77
C ASN A 38 -4.83 -13.64 9.35
N ALA A 39 -6.10 -14.01 9.24
CA ALA A 39 -6.75 -14.30 7.96
C ALA A 39 -6.80 -13.09 7.02
N THR A 40 -7.13 -11.91 7.53
CA THR A 40 -7.18 -10.66 6.74
C THR A 40 -5.81 -10.27 6.23
N SER A 41 -4.77 -10.41 7.06
CA SER A 41 -3.39 -10.14 6.65
C SER A 41 -2.96 -11.07 5.50
N LYS A 42 -3.21 -12.38 5.60
CA LYS A 42 -2.95 -13.33 4.50
C LYS A 42 -3.71 -13.00 3.22
N ARG A 43 -4.96 -12.56 3.34
CA ARG A 43 -5.78 -12.17 2.20
C ARG A 43 -5.18 -10.97 1.48
N LEU A 44 -4.74 -9.96 2.22
CA LEU A 44 -4.13 -8.74 1.68
C LEU A 44 -2.80 -9.01 0.97
N ASP A 45 -2.02 -9.98 1.44
CA ASP A 45 -0.75 -10.41 0.84
C ASP A 45 -0.90 -11.00 -0.58
N ALA A 46 -2.12 -11.38 -0.98
CA ALA A 46 -2.40 -11.77 -2.36
C ALA A 46 -2.32 -10.60 -3.36
N ILE A 47 -2.40 -9.35 -2.88
CA ILE A 47 -2.29 -8.16 -3.74
C ILE A 47 -0.82 -8.02 -4.17
N PRO A 48 -0.53 -7.92 -5.48
CA PRO A 48 0.83 -7.69 -5.94
C PRO A 48 1.44 -6.41 -5.38
N GLY A 49 2.57 -6.53 -4.68
CA GLY A 49 3.23 -5.42 -4.00
C GLY A 49 2.77 -5.21 -2.56
N VAL A 50 1.80 -5.98 -2.06
CA VAL A 50 1.54 -6.10 -0.62
C VAL A 50 2.32 -7.32 -0.13
N GLY A 51 3.09 -7.10 0.93
CA GLY A 51 3.84 -8.15 1.64
C GLY A 51 3.41 -8.24 3.10
N PRO A 52 3.96 -9.17 3.91
CA PRO A 52 3.60 -9.33 5.32
C PRO A 52 3.70 -8.05 6.16
N ALA A 53 4.68 -7.18 5.87
CA ALA A 53 4.84 -5.89 6.55
C ALA A 53 3.66 -4.94 6.29
N LEU A 54 3.28 -4.76 5.02
CA LEU A 54 2.15 -3.90 4.64
C LEU A 54 0.81 -4.51 5.03
N ALA A 55 0.63 -5.81 4.83
CA ALA A 55 -0.58 -6.51 5.24
C ALA A 55 -0.80 -6.44 6.75
N THR A 56 0.26 -6.56 7.54
CA THR A 56 0.18 -6.43 9.01
C THR A 56 -0.07 -4.99 9.43
N ALA A 57 0.63 -4.04 8.82
CA ALA A 57 0.43 -2.62 9.09
C ALA A 57 -1.01 -2.19 8.80
N LEU A 58 -1.60 -2.63 7.69
CA LEU A 58 -2.99 -2.31 7.35
C LEU A 58 -3.97 -2.81 8.41
N VAL A 59 -3.86 -4.07 8.81
CA VAL A 59 -4.78 -4.65 9.82
C VAL A 59 -4.52 -4.08 11.21
N ALA A 60 -3.30 -3.67 11.54
CA ALA A 60 -2.98 -3.03 12.82
C ALA A 60 -3.47 -1.58 12.86
N SER A 61 -3.40 -0.85 11.74
CA SER A 61 -3.76 0.57 11.66
C SER A 61 -5.26 0.79 11.43
N ILE A 62 -5.99 -0.19 10.90
CA ILE A 62 -7.39 -0.05 10.50
C ILE A 62 -8.24 -1.02 11.31
N ALA A 63 -8.87 -0.50 12.37
CA ALA A 63 -9.79 -1.29 13.19
C ALA A 63 -11.12 -1.58 12.46
N ASP A 64 -11.64 -0.58 11.74
CA ASP A 64 -12.87 -0.66 10.97
C ASP A 64 -12.66 -0.09 9.55
N PRO A 65 -12.60 -0.94 8.51
CA PRO A 65 -12.49 -0.51 7.12
C PRO A 65 -13.72 0.24 6.60
N GLU A 66 -14.90 0.03 7.18
CA GLU A 66 -16.17 0.66 6.76
C GLU A 66 -16.26 2.13 7.21
N ALA A 67 -15.40 2.55 8.15
CA ALA A 67 -15.25 3.95 8.53
C ALA A 67 -14.87 4.86 7.34
N PHE A 68 -14.30 4.31 6.27
CA PHE A 68 -14.08 5.02 5.01
C PHE A 68 -15.25 4.79 4.06
N ARG A 69 -15.82 5.86 3.50
CA ARG A 69 -16.95 5.76 2.55
C ARG A 69 -16.52 5.14 1.23
N SER A 70 -15.25 5.25 0.88
CA SER A 70 -14.70 4.74 -0.37
C SER A 70 -13.20 4.47 -0.28
N GLY A 71 -12.70 3.64 -1.21
CA GLY A 71 -11.26 3.46 -1.35
C GLY A 71 -10.52 4.74 -1.74
N ARG A 72 -11.19 5.74 -2.35
CA ARG A 72 -10.57 7.06 -2.62
C ARG A 72 -10.31 7.80 -1.31
N ASP A 73 -11.25 7.74 -0.36
CA ASP A 73 -11.14 8.34 0.97
C ASP A 73 -10.01 7.66 1.74
N PHE A 74 -9.93 6.33 1.68
CA PHE A 74 -8.82 5.57 2.26
C PHE A 74 -7.46 5.99 1.67
N SER A 75 -7.36 6.06 0.34
CA SER A 75 -6.13 6.48 -0.34
C SER A 75 -5.73 7.92 0.00
N ALA A 76 -6.71 8.80 0.20
CA ALA A 76 -6.48 10.16 0.66
C ALA A 76 -5.98 10.20 2.11
N TRP A 77 -6.55 9.39 3.00
CA TRP A 77 -6.11 9.24 4.40
C TRP A 77 -4.68 8.70 4.52
N VAL A 78 -4.27 7.77 3.64
CA VAL A 78 -2.86 7.31 3.54
C VAL A 78 -1.95 8.41 2.97
N GLY A 79 -2.48 9.37 2.21
CA GLY A 79 -1.72 10.46 1.58
C GLY A 79 -1.17 10.12 0.19
N LEU A 80 -1.84 9.23 -0.55
CA LEU A 80 -1.49 8.79 -1.91
C LEU A 80 -2.21 9.58 -3.03
N VAL A 81 -2.90 10.64 -2.66
CA VAL A 81 -3.64 11.53 -3.57
C VAL A 81 -2.88 12.85 -3.80
N PRO A 82 -2.99 13.45 -5.00
CA PRO A 82 -2.44 14.79 -5.26
C PRO A 82 -3.12 15.83 -4.37
N LYS A 83 -2.38 16.86 -3.97
CA LYS A 83 -2.93 18.07 -3.34
C LYS A 83 -3.78 18.81 -4.37
N GLN A 84 -4.99 19.21 -3.99
CA GLN A 84 -5.83 20.10 -4.78
C GLN A 84 -5.65 21.54 -4.26
N ASN A 85 -5.33 22.47 -5.16
CA ASN A 85 -5.37 23.90 -4.89
C ASN A 85 -6.37 24.52 -5.87
N SER A 86 -7.41 25.15 -5.33
CA SER A 86 -8.47 25.78 -6.13
C SER A 86 -8.58 27.25 -5.75
N SER A 87 -8.49 28.14 -6.74
CA SER A 87 -8.76 29.57 -6.55
C SER A 87 -9.49 30.13 -7.77
N GLY A 88 -10.46 31.03 -7.53
CA GLY A 88 -11.20 31.71 -8.60
C GLY A 88 -11.82 30.80 -9.66
N GLY A 89 -12.32 29.61 -9.27
CA GLY A 89 -12.93 28.65 -10.20
C GLY A 89 -11.96 27.79 -11.03
N LYS A 90 -10.64 27.86 -10.77
CA LYS A 90 -9.64 27.02 -11.45
C LYS A 90 -9.12 25.95 -10.49
N ASP A 91 -9.33 24.68 -10.83
CA ASP A 91 -8.76 23.55 -10.11
C ASP A 91 -7.36 23.21 -10.63
N LYS A 92 -6.37 23.15 -9.73
CA LYS A 92 -5.01 22.67 -10.05
C LYS A 92 -4.61 21.52 -9.12
N LEU A 93 -4.22 20.41 -9.73
CA LEU A 93 -3.62 19.27 -9.02
C LEU A 93 -2.10 19.45 -8.91
N GLY A 94 -1.57 19.33 -7.69
CA GLY A 94 -0.15 19.44 -7.38
C GLY A 94 0.53 18.11 -7.09
N SER A 95 1.65 18.17 -6.36
CA SER A 95 2.31 16.98 -5.80
C SER A 95 1.41 16.25 -4.81
N ILE A 96 1.75 15.02 -4.43
CA ILE A 96 1.04 14.29 -3.37
C ILE A 96 0.95 15.17 -2.11
N SER A 97 -0.19 15.13 -1.42
CA SER A 97 -0.40 15.97 -0.22
C SER A 97 0.69 15.74 0.83
N LYS A 98 1.21 14.51 0.91
CA LYS A 98 2.05 13.97 1.99
C LYS A 98 1.39 14.04 3.37
N GLN A 99 0.15 14.54 3.44
CA GLN A 99 -0.73 14.54 4.60
C GLN A 99 -1.38 13.16 4.68
N GLY A 100 -1.19 12.47 5.80
CA GLY A 100 -1.61 11.09 5.99
C GLY A 100 -0.54 10.23 6.68
N ASP A 101 -0.79 8.93 6.75
CA ASP A 101 0.12 7.99 7.40
C ASP A 101 1.44 7.84 6.60
N ARG A 102 2.54 8.37 7.15
CA ARG A 102 3.87 8.31 6.53
C ARG A 102 4.37 6.87 6.36
N TYR A 103 4.05 6.00 7.31
CA TYR A 103 4.53 4.63 7.33
C TYR A 103 3.82 3.79 6.26
N LEU A 104 2.48 3.81 6.25
CA LEU A 104 1.67 3.15 5.23
C LEU A 104 2.00 3.66 3.83
N ARG A 105 2.12 4.98 3.66
CA ARG A 105 2.52 5.58 2.37
C ARG A 105 3.88 5.07 1.88
N SER A 106 4.84 4.91 2.79
CA SER A 106 6.17 4.39 2.43
C SER A 106 6.09 2.92 2.04
N LEU A 107 5.35 2.10 2.78
CA LEU A 107 5.15 0.69 2.46
C LEU A 107 4.42 0.49 1.12
N PHE A 108 3.33 1.22 0.86
CA PHE A 108 2.64 1.17 -0.43
C PHE A 108 3.55 1.61 -1.59
N THR A 109 4.36 2.64 -1.38
CA THR A 109 5.32 3.10 -2.41
C THR A 109 6.41 2.06 -2.67
N ALA A 110 6.95 1.44 -1.63
CA ALA A 110 7.93 0.36 -1.75
C ALA A 110 7.34 -0.86 -2.46
N GLY A 111 6.12 -1.25 -2.10
CA GLY A 111 5.37 -2.32 -2.76
C GLY A 111 5.14 -2.08 -4.24
N ALA A 112 4.71 -0.86 -4.60
CA ALA A 112 4.55 -0.46 -5.99
C ALA A 112 5.87 -0.45 -6.77
N LEU A 113 6.98 -0.02 -6.16
CA LEU A 113 8.30 -0.07 -6.78
C LEU A 113 8.78 -1.51 -7.00
N ALA A 114 8.53 -2.42 -6.06
CA ALA A 114 8.85 -3.84 -6.21
C ALA A 114 8.09 -4.45 -7.40
N VAL A 115 6.80 -4.13 -7.53
CA VAL A 115 5.99 -4.52 -8.69
C VAL A 115 6.56 -3.99 -10.00
N ILE A 116 6.92 -2.70 -10.06
CA ILE A 116 7.50 -2.11 -11.27
C ILE A 116 8.84 -2.74 -11.61
N ARG A 117 9.69 -2.98 -10.62
CA ARG A 117 10.99 -3.65 -10.80
C ARG A 117 10.81 -5.04 -11.38
N TYR A 118 9.90 -5.83 -10.82
CA TYR A 118 9.56 -7.15 -11.34
C TYR A 118 9.09 -7.07 -12.80
N ALA A 119 8.18 -6.13 -13.10
CA ALA A 119 7.62 -5.97 -14.44
C ALA A 119 8.66 -5.50 -15.48
N LYS A 120 9.68 -4.73 -15.07
CA LYS A 120 10.80 -4.35 -15.95
C LYS A 120 11.74 -5.51 -16.27
N ILE A 121 11.88 -6.48 -15.36
CA ILE A 121 12.75 -7.65 -15.53
C ILE A 121 12.03 -8.75 -16.32
N HIS A 122 10.77 -9.05 -15.97
CA HIS A 122 10.03 -10.20 -16.49
C HIS A 122 8.99 -9.83 -17.56
N GLY A 123 8.87 -8.54 -17.89
CA GLY A 123 7.87 -8.03 -18.81
C GLY A 123 6.58 -7.60 -18.12
N THR A 124 5.81 -6.78 -18.84
CA THR A 124 4.59 -6.14 -18.34
C THR A 124 3.31 -6.71 -18.99
N GLN A 125 3.41 -7.85 -19.69
CA GLN A 125 2.35 -8.35 -20.59
C GLN A 125 1.02 -8.60 -19.87
N HIS A 126 1.06 -8.96 -18.59
CA HIS A 126 -0.15 -9.16 -17.77
C HIS A 126 -0.71 -7.87 -17.14
N ARG A 127 -0.11 -6.71 -17.40
CA ARG A 127 -0.49 -5.42 -16.77
C ARG A 127 -0.48 -4.25 -17.78
N PRO A 128 -1.38 -4.25 -18.77
CA PRO A 128 -1.38 -3.25 -19.85
C PRO A 128 -1.48 -1.81 -19.33
N TRP A 129 -2.24 -1.58 -18.26
CA TRP A 129 -2.32 -0.25 -17.62
C TRP A 129 -0.96 0.23 -17.09
N LEU A 130 -0.18 -0.66 -16.48
CA LEU A 130 1.14 -0.32 -15.94
C LEU A 130 2.13 -0.07 -17.08
N THR A 131 2.08 -0.87 -18.14
CA THR A 131 2.87 -0.69 -19.36
C THR A 131 2.63 0.69 -19.97
N ALA A 132 1.36 1.01 -20.25
CA ALA A 132 0.98 2.30 -20.82
C ALA A 132 1.35 3.48 -19.93
N LEU A 133 1.29 3.30 -18.60
CA LEU A 133 1.69 4.34 -17.65
C LEU A 133 3.20 4.57 -17.64
N LEU A 134 4.00 3.49 -17.63
CA LEU A 134 5.47 3.57 -17.66
C LEU A 134 5.99 4.13 -18.98
N ALA A 135 5.27 3.93 -20.09
CA ALA A 135 5.62 4.51 -21.39
C ALA A 135 5.51 6.05 -21.41
N ARG A 136 4.60 6.63 -20.63
CA ARG A 136 4.29 8.07 -20.68
C ARG A 136 4.66 8.88 -19.44
N ARG A 137 5.01 8.22 -18.32
CA ARG A 137 5.35 8.90 -17.05
C ARG A 137 6.65 8.37 -16.44
N PRO A 138 7.39 9.24 -15.71
CA PRO A 138 8.55 8.81 -14.94
C PRO A 138 8.19 7.71 -13.93
N THR A 139 9.14 6.79 -13.67
CA THR A 139 8.93 5.62 -12.80
C THR A 139 8.39 5.99 -11.41
N LYS A 140 8.88 7.07 -10.79
CA LYS A 140 8.39 7.50 -9.47
C LYS A 140 6.93 7.94 -9.50
N VAL A 141 6.48 8.58 -10.58
CA VAL A 141 5.07 8.98 -10.75
C VAL A 141 4.20 7.74 -10.97
N ALA A 142 4.65 6.80 -11.79
CA ALA A 142 3.97 5.54 -11.99
C ALA A 142 3.85 4.72 -10.68
N ALA A 143 4.90 4.73 -9.85
CA ALA A 143 4.89 4.07 -8.54
C ALA A 143 3.83 4.65 -7.61
N ILE A 144 3.69 5.97 -7.53
CA ILE A 144 2.64 6.61 -6.72
C ILE A 144 1.24 6.28 -7.23
N ALA A 145 1.03 6.32 -8.55
CA ALA A 145 -0.26 5.96 -9.13
C ALA A 145 -0.61 4.48 -8.89
N LEU A 146 0.37 3.59 -9.00
CA LEU A 146 0.20 2.17 -8.68
C LEU A 146 -0.09 1.99 -7.18
N ALA A 147 0.67 2.63 -6.30
CA ALA A 147 0.43 2.61 -4.85
C ALA A 147 -1.00 3.05 -4.50
N ASN A 148 -1.51 4.12 -5.13
CA ASN A 148 -2.90 4.56 -4.97
C ASN A 148 -3.89 3.48 -5.42
N LYS A 149 -3.64 2.83 -6.57
CA LYS A 149 -4.45 1.69 -7.03
C LYS A 149 -4.43 0.52 -6.04
N LEU A 150 -3.25 0.15 -5.53
CA LEU A 150 -3.09 -0.92 -4.54
C LEU A 150 -3.83 -0.61 -3.23
N ALA A 151 -3.73 0.63 -2.74
CA ALA A 151 -4.42 1.07 -1.52
C ALA A 151 -5.94 0.93 -1.66
N ARG A 152 -6.50 1.32 -2.80
CA ARG A 152 -7.93 1.19 -3.09
C ARG A 152 -8.39 -0.27 -3.14
N MET A 153 -7.57 -1.17 -3.69
CA MET A 153 -7.85 -2.61 -3.71
C MET A 153 -7.77 -3.21 -2.31
N ALA A 154 -6.73 -2.86 -1.54
CA ALA A 154 -6.58 -3.30 -0.15
C ALA A 154 -7.79 -2.91 0.69
N TRP A 155 -8.24 -1.66 0.59
CA TRP A 155 -9.47 -1.21 1.25
C TRP A 155 -10.69 -2.02 0.83
N ALA A 156 -10.92 -2.23 -0.47
CA ALA A 156 -12.08 -2.97 -0.95
C ALA A 156 -12.09 -4.42 -0.44
N MET A 157 -10.91 -5.07 -0.37
CA MET A 157 -10.78 -6.41 0.18
C MET A 157 -11.06 -6.47 1.69
N MET A 158 -10.66 -5.45 2.44
CA MET A 158 -10.95 -5.37 3.87
C MET A 158 -12.44 -5.08 4.12
N ALA A 159 -13.02 -4.10 3.44
CA ALA A 159 -14.42 -3.68 3.62
C ALA A 159 -15.42 -4.75 3.15
N ARG A 160 -15.08 -5.54 2.13
CA ARG A 160 -15.98 -6.58 1.58
C ARG A 160 -15.64 -7.99 2.07
N ASN A 161 -14.56 -8.14 2.85
CA ASN A 161 -14.04 -9.44 3.27
C ASN A 161 -13.76 -10.40 2.09
N GLU A 162 -13.44 -9.86 0.91
CA GLU A 162 -13.25 -10.62 -0.34
C GLU A 162 -11.77 -10.86 -0.67
N GLY A 163 -11.50 -11.97 -1.39
CA GLY A 163 -10.17 -12.28 -1.91
C GLY A 163 -9.73 -11.33 -3.04
N TYR A 164 -8.42 -11.31 -3.32
CA TYR A 164 -7.88 -10.53 -4.42
C TYR A 164 -8.40 -11.06 -5.75
N LYS A 165 -8.90 -10.14 -6.57
CA LYS A 165 -9.30 -10.40 -7.96
C LYS A 165 -8.40 -9.54 -8.84
N GLU A 166 -7.61 -10.16 -9.71
CA GLU A 166 -6.76 -9.41 -10.64
C GLU A 166 -7.67 -8.49 -11.47
N PRO A 167 -7.41 -7.17 -11.50
CA PRO A 167 -8.25 -6.26 -12.26
C PRO A 167 -8.22 -6.63 -13.74
N ALA A 168 -9.35 -7.06 -14.29
CA ALA A 168 -9.50 -7.24 -15.72
C ALA A 168 -9.12 -5.93 -16.42
N ALA A 169 -8.32 -6.02 -17.48
CA ALA A 169 -8.08 -4.86 -18.32
C ALA A 169 -9.45 -4.39 -18.84
N LEU A 170 -9.86 -3.17 -18.50
CA LEU A 170 -10.97 -2.53 -19.18
C LEU A 170 -10.56 -2.46 -20.65
N ALA A 171 -11.26 -3.20 -21.51
CA ALA A 171 -11.13 -3.06 -22.94
C ALA A 171 -11.36 -1.57 -23.27
N ALA A 172 -10.40 -0.98 -23.98
CA ALA A 172 -10.44 0.41 -24.38
C ALA A 172 -11.49 0.63 -25.47
#